data_AF-A0A838UWP2-F1
#
_entry.id   AF-A0A838UWP2-F1
#
_cell.length_a   1.000
_cell.length_b   1.000
_cell.length_c   1.000
_cell.angle_alpha   90.00
_cell.angle_beta   90.00
_cell.angle_gamma   90.00
#
_symmetry.space_group_name_H-M   'P 1'
#
loop_
_entity.id
_entity.type
_entity.pdbx_description
1 polymer ?
#
loop_
_entity_poly.entity_id
_entity_poly.type
_entity_poly.pdbx_seq_one_letter_code
_entity_poly.pdbx_strand_id
1 'polypeptide(L)'
;MSKIGGSASTEIEAPIADVYAVAADGEGATRWQTEIEVATCVERDGDGNQALVRMETETSIKRLRSTLRYRYQAPESSRRARRRR
;
A
#
# COMPACT_ATOMS: atom_id res chain seq x y z
N MET A 1 10.28 25.23 5.65
CA MET A 1 9.72 23.99 5.07
C MET A 1 8.53 23.58 5.92
N SER A 2 7.31 23.86 5.45
CA SER A 2 6.10 23.53 6.21
C SER A 2 5.87 22.02 6.14
N LYS A 3 5.85 21.35 7.30
CA LYS A 3 5.53 19.92 7.40
C LYS A 3 4.01 19.78 7.36
N ILE A 4 3.46 19.52 6.18
CA ILE A 4 2.08 19.05 6.07
C ILE A 4 2.05 17.65 6.69
N GLY A 5 1.18 17.45 7.67
CA GLY A 5 0.98 16.17 8.34
C GLY A 5 -0.51 15.88 8.49
N GLY A 6 -0.89 14.62 8.35
CA GLY A 6 -2.25 14.14 8.53
C GLY A 6 -2.23 12.66 8.90
N SER A 7 -3.21 12.24 9.69
CA SER A 7 -3.42 10.85 10.07
C SER A 7 -4.89 10.51 9.97
N ALA A 8 -5.20 9.36 9.39
CA ALA A 8 -6.54 8.79 9.37
C ALA A 8 -6.43 7.29 9.68
N SER A 9 -7.41 6.76 10.40
CA SER A 9 -7.52 5.33 10.68
C SER A 9 -8.98 4.91 10.62
N THR A 10 -9.19 3.62 10.35
CA THR A 10 -10.51 2.98 10.36
C THR A 10 -10.35 1.53 10.83
N GLU A 11 -11.42 0.94 11.35
CA GLU A 11 -11.44 -0.46 11.76
C GLU A 11 -12.09 -1.31 10.66
N ILE A 12 -11.47 -2.45 10.37
CA ILE A 12 -11.93 -3.39 9.34
C ILE A 12 -12.00 -4.77 9.98
N GLU A 13 -13.13 -5.44 9.82
CA GLU A 13 -13.32 -6.83 10.26
C GLU A 13 -12.73 -7.81 9.23
N ALA A 14 -11.41 -7.84 9.12
CA ALA A 14 -10.68 -8.72 8.21
C ALA A 14 -9.38 -9.25 8.85
N PRO A 15 -8.90 -10.45 8.48
CA PRO A 15 -7.60 -10.94 8.91
C PRO A 15 -6.48 -9.99 8.46
N ILE A 16 -5.53 -9.70 9.36
CA ILE A 16 -4.42 -8.77 9.08
C ILE A 16 -3.55 -9.22 7.90
N ALA A 17 -3.43 -10.54 7.69
CA ALA A 17 -2.67 -11.11 6.57
C ALA A 17 -3.32 -10.75 5.22
N ASP A 18 -4.64 -10.78 5.14
CA ASP A 18 -5.38 -10.46 3.91
C ASP A 18 -5.30 -8.96 3.60
N VAL A 19 -5.48 -8.13 4.64
CA VAL A 19 -5.32 -6.67 4.53
C VAL A 19 -3.90 -6.32 4.08
N TYR A 20 -2.89 -6.99 4.66
CA TYR A 20 -1.51 -6.80 4.27
C TYR A 20 -1.27 -7.22 2.82
N ALA A 21 -1.78 -8.38 2.38
CA ALA A 21 -1.61 -8.86 1.02
C ALA A 21 -2.19 -7.88 -0.01
N VAL A 22 -3.36 -7.30 0.26
CA VAL A 22 -3.97 -6.26 -0.60
C VAL A 22 -3.16 -4.97 -0.58
N ALA A 23 -2.68 -4.53 0.58
CA ALA A 23 -1.90 -3.29 0.71
C ALA A 23 -0.47 -3.41 0.14
N ALA A 24 0.12 -4.61 0.17
CA ALA A 24 1.45 -4.90 -0.35
C ALA A 24 1.47 -5.02 -1.88
N ASP A 25 0.33 -5.29 -2.52
CA ASP A 25 0.20 -5.39 -3.97
C ASP A 25 0.15 -4.01 -4.64
N GLY A 26 1.33 -3.45 -4.89
CA GLY A 26 1.48 -2.15 -5.56
C GLY A 26 1.00 -2.14 -7.01
N GLU A 27 1.13 -3.26 -7.75
CA GLU A 27 0.63 -3.33 -9.14
C GLU A 27 -0.89 -3.46 -9.19
N GLY A 28 -1.48 -4.22 -8.27
CA GLY A 28 -2.93 -4.37 -8.14
C GLY A 28 -3.63 -3.17 -7.51
N ALA A 29 -2.90 -2.12 -7.11
CA ALA A 29 -3.46 -0.93 -6.47
C ALA A 29 -4.60 -0.28 -7.27
N THR A 30 -4.55 -0.36 -8.60
CA THR A 30 -5.61 0.14 -9.51
C THR A 30 -6.99 -0.48 -9.26
N ARG A 31 -7.05 -1.66 -8.63
CA ARG A 31 -8.31 -2.36 -8.35
C ARG A 31 -9.11 -1.74 -7.22
N TRP A 32 -8.43 -1.06 -6.29
CA TRP A 32 -9.07 -0.54 -5.07
C TRP A 32 -8.82 0.96 -4.86
N GLN A 33 -7.76 1.52 -5.44
CA GLN A 33 -7.48 2.95 -5.43
C GLN A 33 -7.83 3.56 -6.78
N THR A 34 -9.08 4.00 -6.93
CA THR A 34 -9.68 4.48 -8.19
C THR A 34 -8.93 5.63 -8.86
N GLU A 35 -8.15 6.41 -8.10
CA GLU A 35 -7.37 7.51 -8.65
C GLU A 35 -6.10 7.04 -9.40
N ILE A 36 -5.67 5.79 -9.20
CA ILE A 36 -4.53 5.21 -9.90
C ILE A 36 -5.01 4.55 -11.19
N GLU A 37 -4.58 5.10 -12.32
CA GLU A 37 -4.91 4.61 -13.66
C GLU A 37 -3.96 3.49 -14.11
N VAL A 38 -2.68 3.64 -13.77
CA VAL A 38 -1.62 2.70 -14.18
C VAL A 38 -0.73 2.42 -12.99
N ALA A 39 -0.45 1.15 -12.75
CA ALA A 39 0.61 0.70 -11.87
C ALA A 39 1.40 -0.41 -12.56
N THR A 40 2.71 -0.28 -12.64
CA THR A 40 3.59 -1.23 -13.33
C THR A 40 4.85 -1.48 -12.51
N CYS A 41 5.12 -2.74 -12.18
CA CYS A 41 6.35 -3.16 -11.54
C CYS A 41 7.50 -3.01 -12.52
N VAL A 42 8.47 -2.20 -12.13
CA VAL A 42 9.71 -1.97 -12.88
C VAL A 42 10.81 -2.88 -12.37
N GLU A 43 10.78 -3.25 -11.09
CA GLU A 43 11.82 -4.04 -10.43
C GLU A 43 11.18 -4.93 -9.35
N ARG A 44 11.61 -6.19 -9.27
CA ARG A 44 11.28 -7.11 -8.17
C ARG A 44 12.48 -7.32 -7.26
N ASP A 45 12.24 -7.54 -5.97
CA ASP A 45 13.29 -7.90 -5.01
C ASP A 45 13.68 -9.39 -5.12
N GLY A 46 14.62 -9.82 -4.27
CA GLY A 46 15.09 -11.21 -4.23
C GLY A 46 14.04 -12.23 -3.79
N ASP A 47 12.96 -11.77 -3.14
CA ASP A 47 11.84 -12.59 -2.69
C ASP A 47 10.68 -12.59 -3.70
N GLY A 48 10.82 -11.87 -4.82
CA GLY A 48 9.83 -11.76 -5.89
C GLY A 48 8.76 -10.69 -5.69
N ASN A 49 8.83 -9.90 -4.63
CA ASN A 49 7.91 -8.79 -4.38
C ASN A 49 8.28 -7.56 -5.22
N GLN A 50 7.34 -6.64 -5.44
CA GLN A 50 7.60 -5.43 -6.22
C GLN A 50 8.50 -4.45 -5.46
N ALA A 51 9.76 -4.30 -5.87
CA ALA A 51 10.70 -3.35 -5.26
C ALA A 51 10.53 -1.93 -5.78
N LEU A 52 10.13 -1.77 -7.05
CA LEU A 52 9.93 -0.48 -7.71
C LEU A 52 8.67 -0.52 -8.57
N VAL A 53 7.73 0.38 -8.32
CA VAL A 53 6.48 0.50 -9.10
C VAL A 53 6.39 1.91 -9.67
N ARG A 54 6.15 1.99 -10.98
CA ARG A 54 5.76 3.23 -11.65
C ARG A 54 4.25 3.35 -11.60
N MET A 55 3.76 4.47 -11.11
CA MET A 55 2.34 4.77 -11.01
C MET A 55 1.98 6.04 -11.78
N GLU A 56 0.77 6.04 -12.32
CA GLU A 56 0.11 7.20 -12.89
C GLU A 56 -1.22 7.43 -12.18
N THR A 57 -1.39 8.62 -11.62
CA THR A 57 -2.57 9.00 -10.85
C THR A 57 -3.24 10.18 -11.54
N GLU A 58 -4.55 10.11 -11.72
CA GLU A 58 -5.35 11.23 -12.19
C GLU A 58 -5.98 11.95 -11.01
N THR A 59 -5.69 13.25 -10.90
CA THR A 59 -6.32 14.13 -9.91
C THR A 59 -7.17 15.14 -10.64
N SER A 60 -8.12 15.78 -9.94
CA SER A 60 -8.95 16.85 -10.53
C SER A 60 -8.14 18.05 -11.04
N ILE A 61 -6.86 18.16 -10.68
CA ILE A 61 -5.98 19.28 -11.06
C ILE A 61 -5.06 18.89 -12.22
N LYS A 62 -4.49 17.68 -12.17
CA LYS A 62 -3.52 17.19 -13.16
C LYS A 62 -3.27 15.69 -13.05
N ARG A 63 -2.61 15.15 -14.08
CA ARG A 63 -2.02 13.81 -14.07
C ARG A 63 -0.65 13.83 -13.40
N LEU A 64 -0.44 12.91 -12.46
CA LEU A 64 0.79 12.75 -11.70
C LEU A 64 1.45 11.44 -12.08
N ARG A 65 2.77 11.48 -12.32
CA ARG A 65 3.59 10.29 -12.54
C ARG A 65 4.59 10.17 -11.41
N SER A 66 4.61 9.02 -10.77
CA SER A 66 5.43 8.76 -9.59
C SER A 66 6.13 7.42 -9.74
N THR A 67 7.36 7.33 -9.22
CA THR A 67 8.08 6.06 -9.09
C THR A 67 8.28 5.80 -7.61
N LEU A 68 7.63 4.75 -7.09
CA LEU A 68 7.63 4.40 -5.69
C LEU A 68 8.51 3.18 -5.45
N ARG A 69 9.41 3.29 -4.48
CA ARG A 69 10.25 2.18 -4.03
C ARG A 69 9.68 1.61 -2.74
N TYR A 70 9.43 0.31 -2.73
CA TYR A 70 8.83 -0.40 -1.61
C TYR A 70 9.89 -1.15 -0.80
N ARG A 71 9.62 -1.26 0.50
CA ARG A 71 10.26 -2.23 1.39
C ARG A 71 9.17 -2.86 2.23
N TYR A 72 9.15 -4.18 2.26
CA TYR A 72 8.09 -4.93 2.89
C TYR A 72 8.49 -5.31 4.31
N GLN A 73 7.63 -4.97 5.27
CA GLN A 73 7.68 -5.50 6.62
C GLN A 73 6.31 -6.14 6.89
N ALA A 74 6.25 -7.46 6.69
CA ALA A 74 5.04 -8.20 7.00
C ALA A 74 4.74 -8.07 8.50
N PRO A 75 3.47 -7.92 8.90
CA PRO A 75 3.10 -7.93 10.31
C PRO A 75 3.52 -9.29 10.87
N GLU A 76 4.37 -9.27 11.90
CA GLU A 76 4.59 -10.46 12.70
C GLU A 76 3.23 -10.92 13.21
N SER A 77 2.94 -12.21 13.10
CA SER A 77 1.72 -12.82 13.62
C SER A 77 1.72 -12.75 15.15
N SER A 78 1.57 -11.56 15.70
CA SER A 78 1.53 -11.31 17.12
C SER A 78 0.14 -11.68 17.61
N ARG A 79 0.04 -12.93 18.06
CA ARG A 79 -1.14 -13.49 18.75
C ARG A 79 -1.34 -12.75 20.08
N ARG A 80 -1.85 -11.52 20.07
CA ARG A 80 -2.48 -10.90 21.25
C ARG A 80 -3.98 -11.12 21.22
N ALA A 81 -4.37 -12.39 21.35
CA ALA A 81 -5.73 -12.75 21.70
C ALA A 81 -5.95 -12.48 23.19
N ARG A 82 -6.94 -11.65 23.50
CA ARG A 82 -7.72 -11.56 24.75
C ARG A 82 -6.95 -11.35 26.07
N ARG A 83 -7.12 -10.15 26.63
CA ARG A 83 -7.65 -9.99 28.00
C ARG A 83 -8.62 -8.81 28.04
N ARG A 84 -9.91 -9.09 27.80
CA ARG A 84 -10.98 -8.34 28.46
C ARG A 84 -11.14 -8.96 29.85
N ARG A 85 -10.97 -8.15 30.89
CA ARG A 85 -11.64 -8.30 32.18
C ARG A 85 -12.15 -6.93 32.56
#